data_AF-A0A5C5WI52-F1
#
_entry.id   AF-A0A5C5WI52-F1
#
_cell.length_a   1.000
_cell.length_b   1.000
_cell.length_c   1.000
_cell.angle_alpha   90.00
_cell.angle_beta   90.00
_cell.angle_gamma   90.00
#
_symmetry.space_group_name_H-M   'P 1'
#
loop_
_entity.id
_entity.type
_entity.pdbx_description
1 polymer ?
#
loop_
_entity_poly.entity_id
_entity_poly.type
_entity_poly.pdbx_seq_one_letter_code
_entity_poly.pdbx_strand_id
1 'polypeptide(L)'
;MMGLEMFAGQLEQFIEFTTRVAVGLLLIGLGVYLGNVAAKFVRDSGNQGADQLATVARVAIVIFAGAMGLERMGLSSSIVNVAFGSLLGGLGNPFRMGRSRYSETLTGALRRIVTLEFRDPIPPRLFQ
;
A
#
# COMPACT_ATOMS: atom_id res chain seq x y z
N MET A 1 -28.94 -50.21 0.68
CA MET A 1 -29.10 -48.79 0.28
C MET A 1 -27.99 -47.88 0.83
N MET A 2 -27.07 -48.35 1.68
CA MET A 2 -26.02 -47.54 2.33
C MET A 2 -24.97 -46.89 1.42
N GLY A 3 -24.69 -47.46 0.23
CA GLY A 3 -23.67 -46.90 -0.67
C GLY A 3 -24.01 -45.50 -1.15
N LEU A 4 -25.28 -45.26 -1.52
CA LEU A 4 -25.77 -43.97 -2.02
C LEU A 4 -25.72 -42.87 -0.97
N GLU A 5 -25.89 -43.20 0.32
CA GLU A 5 -25.83 -42.23 1.43
C GLU A 5 -24.41 -41.75 1.70
N MET A 6 -23.40 -42.61 1.57
CA MET A 6 -21.99 -42.20 1.63
C MET A 6 -21.66 -41.24 0.48
N PHE A 7 -21.98 -41.64 -0.76
CA PHE A 7 -21.73 -40.81 -1.94
C PHE A 7 -22.44 -39.46 -1.87
N ALA A 8 -23.67 -39.42 -1.34
CA ALA A 8 -24.40 -38.18 -1.11
C ALA A 8 -23.67 -37.25 -0.12
N GLY A 9 -23.16 -37.79 0.99
CA GLY A 9 -22.40 -37.00 1.98
C GLY A 9 -21.10 -36.41 1.43
N GLN A 10 -20.44 -37.07 0.48
CA GLN A 10 -19.25 -36.53 -0.20
C GLN A 10 -19.61 -35.44 -1.21
N LEU A 11 -20.73 -35.59 -1.93
CA LEU A 11 -21.22 -34.55 -2.84
C LEU A 11 -21.67 -33.29 -2.09
N GLU A 12 -22.27 -33.46 -0.91
CA GLU A 12 -22.68 -32.35 -0.05
C GLU A 12 -21.49 -31.49 0.40
N GLN A 13 -20.40 -32.13 0.84
CA GLN A 13 -19.15 -31.44 1.18
C GLN A 13 -18.54 -30.71 -0.01
N PHE A 14 -18.62 -31.28 -1.21
CA PHE A 14 -18.07 -30.66 -2.42
C PHE A 14 -18.86 -29.41 -2.83
N ILE A 15 -20.18 -29.44 -2.72
CA ILE A 15 -21.05 -28.28 -3.01
C ILE A 15 -20.78 -27.17 -1.98
N GLU A 16 -20.63 -27.52 -0.70
CA GLU A 16 -20.30 -26.56 0.34
C GLU A 16 -18.94 -25.90 0.11
N PHE A 17 -17.92 -26.70 -0.25
CA PHE A 17 -16.59 -26.21 -0.61
C PHE A 17 -16.64 -25.25 -1.80
N THR A 18 -17.33 -25.65 -2.88
CA THR A 18 -17.45 -24.83 -4.09
C THR A 18 -18.15 -23.50 -3.81
N THR A 19 -19.18 -23.52 -2.96
CA THR A 19 -19.90 -22.32 -2.53
C THR A 19 -18.99 -21.36 -1.77
N ARG A 20 -18.21 -21.87 -0.81
CA ARG A 20 -17.22 -21.09 -0.05
C ARG A 20 -16.16 -20.47 -0.96
N VAL A 21 -15.66 -21.22 -1.94
CA VAL A 21 -14.69 -20.74 -2.92
C VAL A 21 -15.29 -19.68 -3.87
N ALA A 22 -16.49 -19.91 -4.37
CA ALA A 22 -17.20 -18.95 -5.23
C ALA A 22 -17.43 -17.62 -4.51
N VAL A 23 -17.87 -17.66 -3.26
CA VAL A 23 -18.05 -16.46 -2.42
C VAL A 23 -16.71 -15.77 -2.17
N GLY A 24 -15.64 -16.52 -1.88
CA GLY A 24 -14.31 -15.96 -1.68
C GLY A 24 -13.79 -15.21 -2.92
N LEU A 25 -13.95 -15.81 -4.11
CA LEU A 25 -13.57 -15.16 -5.37
C LEU A 25 -14.40 -13.90 -5.65
N LEU A 26 -15.70 -13.94 -5.37
CA LEU A 26 -16.57 -12.76 -5.48
C LEU A 26 -16.09 -11.61 -4.59
N LEU A 27 -15.70 -11.90 -3.34
CA LEU A 27 -15.20 -10.88 -2.42
C LEU A 27 -13.86 -10.28 -2.88
N ILE A 28 -12.95 -11.09 -3.40
CA ILE A 28 -11.66 -10.60 -3.95
C ILE A 28 -11.92 -9.69 -5.15
N GLY A 29 -12.77 -10.12 -6.09
CA GLY A 29 -13.15 -9.32 -7.24
C GLY A 29 -13.81 -7.99 -6.84
N LEU A 30 -14.73 -8.03 -5.88
CA LEU A 30 -15.40 -6.85 -5.34
C LEU A 30 -14.41 -5.92 -4.63
N GLY A 31 -13.45 -6.47 -3.91
CA GLY A 31 -12.39 -5.71 -3.25
C GLY A 31 -11.50 -4.93 -4.21
N VAL A 32 -11.06 -5.57 -5.30
CA VAL A 32 -10.27 -4.90 -6.33
C VAL A 32 -11.07 -3.77 -6.97
N TYR A 33 -12.36 -4.00 -7.22
CA TYR A 33 -13.26 -2.97 -7.72
C TYR A 33 -13.39 -1.79 -6.75
N LEU A 34 -13.68 -2.06 -5.48
CA LEU A 34 -13.81 -1.04 -4.42
C LEU A 34 -12.51 -0.27 -4.19
N GLY A 35 -11.35 -0.94 -4.26
CA GLY A 35 -10.05 -0.30 -4.11
C GLY A 35 -9.78 0.74 -5.21
N ASN A 36 -10.17 0.45 -6.44
CA ASN A 36 -10.04 1.41 -7.55
C ASN A 36 -11.01 2.59 -7.39
N VAL A 37 -12.24 2.35 -6.92
CA VAL A 37 -13.23 3.39 -6.64
C VAL A 37 -12.76 4.31 -5.51
N ALA A 38 -12.29 3.73 -4.40
CA ALA A 38 -11.76 4.49 -3.27
C ALA A 38 -10.54 5.34 -3.67
N ALA A 39 -9.61 4.79 -4.45
CA ALA A 39 -8.47 5.55 -4.97
C ALA A 39 -8.92 6.76 -5.80
N LYS A 40 -9.99 6.60 -6.59
CA LYS A 40 -10.55 7.69 -7.40
C LYS A 40 -11.20 8.78 -6.53
N PHE A 41 -11.99 8.39 -5.52
CA PHE A 41 -12.57 9.34 -4.55
C PHE A 41 -11.50 10.12 -3.78
N VAL A 42 -10.44 9.44 -3.35
CA VAL A 42 -9.33 10.09 -2.62
C VAL A 42 -8.55 11.04 -3.53
N ARG A 43 -8.39 10.73 -4.82
CA ARG A 43 -7.77 11.63 -5.80
C ARG A 43 -8.63 12.87 -6.08
N ASP A 44 -9.94 12.69 -6.22
CA ASP A 44 -10.90 13.80 -6.41
C ASP A 44 -10.96 14.75 -5.20
N SER A 45 -10.54 14.28 -4.02
CA SER A 45 -10.48 15.08 -2.80
C SER A 45 -9.39 16.18 -2.82
N GLY A 46 -8.56 16.26 -3.87
CA GLY A 46 -7.79 17.46 -4.23
C GLY A 46 -6.66 17.91 -3.30
N ASN A 47 -6.30 17.13 -2.27
CA ASN A 47 -5.31 17.56 -1.26
C ASN A 47 -3.85 17.36 -1.72
N GLN A 48 -2.91 18.19 -1.26
CA GLN A 48 -1.47 18.04 -1.54
C GLN A 48 -0.95 16.73 -0.90
N GLY A 49 -0.88 15.65 -1.69
CA GLY A 49 -0.56 14.29 -1.21
C GLY A 49 -1.66 13.25 -1.47
N ALA A 50 -2.77 13.64 -2.12
CA ALA A 50 -3.90 12.77 -2.44
C ALA A 50 -3.49 11.51 -3.22
N ASP A 51 -2.46 11.57 -4.07
CA ASP A 51 -2.03 10.39 -4.84
C ASP A 51 -1.32 9.33 -3.98
N GLN A 52 -0.60 9.76 -2.94
CA GLN A 52 0.00 8.85 -1.95
C GLN A 52 -1.09 8.20 -1.10
N LEU A 53 -2.06 9.00 -0.60
CA LEU A 53 -3.19 8.47 0.16
C LEU A 53 -4.07 7.55 -0.69
N ALA A 54 -4.31 7.88 -1.96
CA ALA A 54 -5.09 7.05 -2.87
C ALA A 54 -4.43 5.70 -3.13
N THR A 55 -3.10 5.69 -3.28
CA THR A 55 -2.33 4.45 -3.45
C THR A 55 -2.38 3.60 -2.19
N VAL A 56 -2.20 4.19 -1.01
CA VAL A 56 -2.30 3.48 0.28
C VAL A 56 -3.71 2.93 0.49
N ALA A 57 -4.76 3.72 0.23
CA ALA A 57 -6.15 3.29 0.36
C ALA A 57 -6.46 2.10 -0.58
N ARG A 58 -6.01 2.16 -1.83
CA ARG A 58 -6.17 1.06 -2.79
C ARG A 58 -5.52 -0.22 -2.29
N VAL A 59 -4.25 -0.13 -1.87
CA VAL A 59 -3.47 -1.30 -1.40
C VAL A 59 -4.11 -1.88 -0.13
N ALA A 60 -4.53 -1.04 0.80
CA ALA A 60 -5.20 -1.48 2.03
C ALA A 60 -6.50 -2.25 1.73
N ILE A 61 -7.36 -1.73 0.83
CA ILE A 61 -8.62 -2.38 0.48
C ILE A 61 -8.37 -3.71 -0.26
N VAL A 62 -7.41 -3.76 -1.18
CA VAL A 62 -7.09 -5.00 -1.91
C VAL A 62 -6.54 -6.08 -0.98
N ILE A 63 -5.63 -5.71 -0.06
CA ILE A 63 -5.10 -6.64 0.94
C ILE A 63 -6.22 -7.13 1.86
N PHE A 64 -7.09 -6.24 2.32
CA PHE A 64 -8.22 -6.58 3.18
C PHE A 64 -9.23 -7.50 2.49
N ALA A 65 -9.59 -7.22 1.24
CA ALA A 65 -10.49 -8.06 0.48
C ALA A 65 -9.87 -9.41 0.10
N GLY A 66 -8.56 -9.43 -0.17
CA GLY A 66 -7.79 -10.67 -0.30
C GLY A 66 -7.95 -11.52 0.96
N ALA A 67 -7.64 -10.95 2.12
CA ALA A 67 -7.77 -11.61 3.41
C ALA A 67 -9.18 -12.16 3.68
N MET A 68 -10.23 -11.35 3.45
CA MET A 68 -11.63 -11.80 3.60
C MET A 68 -12.02 -12.90 2.60
N GLY A 69 -11.53 -12.84 1.36
CA GLY A 69 -11.78 -13.88 0.38
C GLY A 69 -11.14 -15.22 0.75
N LEU A 70 -9.86 -15.17 1.18
CA LEU A 70 -9.12 -16.31 1.71
C LEU A 70 -9.76 -16.90 2.98
N GLU A 71 -10.31 -16.03 3.85
CA GLU A 71 -11.04 -16.43 5.06
C GLU A 71 -12.31 -17.22 4.71
N ARG A 72 -13.11 -16.72 3.75
CA ARG A 72 -14.36 -17.40 3.31
C ARG A 72 -14.12 -18.73 2.63
N MET A 73 -12.96 -18.93 2.01
CA MET A 73 -12.55 -20.22 1.44
C MET A 73 -12.25 -21.28 2.51
N GLY A 74 -12.12 -20.89 3.79
CA GLY A 74 -11.81 -21.81 4.89
C GLY A 74 -10.33 -22.20 4.95
N LEU A 75 -9.44 -21.50 4.23
CA LEU A 75 -8.01 -21.78 4.19
C LEU A 75 -7.32 -21.55 5.54
N SER A 76 -7.83 -20.60 6.34
CA SER A 76 -7.69 -20.56 7.80
C SER A 76 -8.29 -19.26 8.33
N SER A 77 -9.55 -19.29 8.72
CA SER A 77 -10.23 -18.16 9.36
C SER A 77 -9.52 -17.69 10.64
N SER A 78 -8.89 -18.62 11.38
CA SER A 78 -8.18 -18.31 12.63
C SER A 78 -6.78 -17.71 12.41
N ILE A 79 -6.05 -18.10 11.35
CA ILE A 79 -4.70 -17.57 11.10
C ILE A 79 -4.77 -16.14 10.60
N VAL A 80 -5.75 -15.79 9.76
CA VAL A 80 -5.91 -14.41 9.26
C VAL A 80 -6.13 -13.45 10.42
N ASN A 81 -7.02 -13.78 11.36
CA ASN A 81 -7.33 -12.89 12.48
C ASN A 81 -6.14 -12.74 13.45
N VAL A 82 -5.39 -13.81 13.72
CA VAL A 82 -4.19 -13.77 14.57
C VAL A 82 -3.01 -13.07 13.88
N ALA A 83 -2.82 -13.29 12.58
CA ALA A 83 -1.77 -12.67 11.79
C ALA A 83 -2.04 -11.19 11.55
N PHE A 84 -3.26 -10.78 11.18
CA PHE A 84 -3.62 -9.37 11.09
C PHE A 84 -3.63 -8.70 12.45
N GLY A 85 -4.07 -9.38 13.52
CA GLY A 85 -3.95 -8.86 14.89
C GLY A 85 -2.48 -8.63 15.30
N SER A 86 -1.58 -9.55 14.94
CA SER A 86 -0.13 -9.43 15.19
C SER A 86 0.53 -8.39 14.30
N LEU A 87 0.13 -8.29 13.03
CA LEU A 87 0.62 -7.29 12.10
C LEU A 87 0.13 -5.90 12.49
N LEU A 88 -1.17 -5.67 12.68
CA LEU A 88 -1.69 -4.36 13.10
C LEU A 88 -1.25 -3.98 14.52
N GLY A 89 -1.12 -4.96 15.42
CA GLY A 89 -0.56 -4.75 16.75
C GLY A 89 0.95 -4.42 16.73
N GLY A 90 1.69 -4.89 15.73
CA GLY A 90 3.13 -4.66 15.57
C GLY A 90 3.51 -3.51 14.61
N LEU A 91 2.61 -3.12 13.70
CA LEU A 91 2.81 -2.07 12.70
C LEU A 91 2.57 -0.69 13.30
N GLY A 92 3.45 -0.27 14.21
CA GLY A 92 3.54 1.13 14.65
C GLY A 92 4.23 2.04 13.62
N ASN A 93 5.01 1.49 12.69
CA ASN A 93 5.81 2.28 11.74
C ASN A 93 6.04 1.49 10.44
N PRO A 94 5.43 1.90 9.30
CA PRO A 94 6.28 2.26 8.16
C PRO A 94 5.58 3.23 7.19
N PHE A 95 5.65 4.54 7.45
CA PHE A 95 5.46 5.55 6.40
C PHE A 95 6.53 6.63 6.53
N ARG A 96 7.76 6.25 6.18
CA ARG A 96 8.82 7.21 5.89
C ARG A 96 9.06 7.19 4.39
N MET A 97 8.19 7.89 3.67
CA MET A 97 8.43 8.25 2.28
C MET A 97 9.55 9.30 2.25
N GLY A 98 10.66 8.98 1.58
CA GLY A 98 11.80 9.86 1.39
C GLY A 98 11.39 11.11 0.64
N ARG A 99 11.45 12.26 1.32
CA ARG A 99 11.28 13.57 0.70
C ARG A 99 12.64 14.00 0.15
N SER A 100 12.82 13.80 -1.15
CA SER A 100 13.83 14.51 -1.95
C SER A 100 13.69 16.02 -1.71
N ARG A 101 14.55 16.57 -0.85
CA ARG A 101 14.73 18.01 -0.58
C ARG A 101 16.19 18.28 -0.19
N TYR A 102 17.10 17.92 -1.09
CA TYR A 102 18.54 18.19 -0.95
C TYR A 102 19.15 18.88 -2.18
N SER A 103 18.33 19.50 -3.05
CA SER A 103 18.82 20.25 -4.21
C SER A 103 18.76 21.77 -4.05
N GLU A 104 18.00 22.30 -3.09
CA GLU A 104 17.82 23.77 -2.94
C GLU A 104 18.88 24.42 -2.03
N THR A 105 19.47 23.66 -1.11
CA THR A 105 20.54 24.14 -0.22
C THR A 105 21.90 24.14 -0.91
N LEU A 106 22.15 23.21 -1.84
CA LEU A 106 23.37 23.18 -2.64
C LEU A 106 23.42 24.35 -3.63
N THR A 107 22.30 24.77 -4.23
CA THR A 107 22.29 25.95 -5.12
C THR A 107 22.57 27.24 -4.35
N GLY A 108 22.09 27.36 -3.11
CA GLY A 108 22.41 28.50 -2.24
C GLY A 108 23.85 28.49 -1.71
N ALA A 109 24.35 27.33 -1.30
CA ALA A 109 25.72 27.17 -0.78
C ALA A 109 26.79 27.27 -1.87
N LEU A 110 26.59 26.63 -3.03
CA LEU A 110 27.49 26.76 -4.18
C LEU A 110 27.52 28.18 -4.73
N ARG A 111 26.38 28.89 -4.72
CA ARG A 111 26.35 30.32 -5.09
C ARG A 111 27.15 31.17 -4.12
N ARG A 112 27.18 30.85 -2.82
CA ARG A 112 28.03 31.54 -1.84
C ARG A 112 29.51 31.22 -2.02
N ILE A 113 29.86 29.97 -2.32
CA ILE A 113 31.25 29.58 -2.58
C ILE A 113 31.78 30.21 -3.88
N VAL A 114 31.00 30.19 -4.97
CA VAL A 114 31.33 30.90 -6.23
C VAL A 114 31.47 32.40 -6.04
N THR A 115 30.64 33.01 -5.18
CA THR A 115 30.70 34.47 -4.94
C THR A 115 31.86 34.87 -4.03
N LEU A 116 32.33 33.96 -3.15
CA LEU A 116 33.48 34.21 -2.26
C LEU A 116 34.83 33.85 -2.92
N GLU A 117 34.87 32.89 -3.84
CA GLU A 117 36.08 32.49 -4.57
C GLU A 117 36.44 33.47 -5.72
N PHE A 118 35.45 34.14 -6.34
CA PHE A 118 35.67 35.06 -7.47
C PHE A 118 35.58 36.55 -7.10
N ARG A 119 35.82 36.91 -5.83
CA ARG A 119 35.85 38.31 -5.40
C ARG A 119 37.16 38.68 -4.70
N ASP A 120 38.27 38.41 -5.36
CA ASP A 120 39.49 39.18 -5.17
C ASP A 120 39.77 40.00 -6.43
N PRO A 121 39.45 41.32 -6.45
CA PRO A 121 40.10 42.21 -7.37
C PRO A 121 41.60 42.23 -7.02
N ILE A 122 42.43 41.81 -7.98
CA ILE A 122 43.89 41.90 -7.90
C ILE A 122 44.26 43.30 -7.39
N PRO A 123 44.97 43.44 -6.25
CA PRO A 123 45.36 44.75 -5.76
C PRO A 123 46.34 45.38 -6.76
N PRO A 124 46.04 46.57 -7.33
CA PRO A 124 47.04 47.31 -8.08
C PRO A 124 48.11 47.79 -7.09
N ARG A 125 49.24 47.09 -7.18
CA ARG A 125 50.59 47.41 -6.70
C ARG A 125 50.79 48.89 -6.37
N LEU A 126 51.36 49.21 -5.20
CA LEU A 126 52.82 49.35 -5.09
C LEU A 126 53.37 50.14 -6.29
N PHE A 127 53.07 51.44 -6.42
CA PHE A 127 53.87 52.49 -7.09
C PHE A 127 53.11 53.82 -7.02
N GLN A 128 53.09 54.45 -5.84
CA GLN A 128 53.34 55.88 -5.60
C GLN A 128 53.20 56.22 -4.12
#